data_AF-A0A2A5DCF8-F1
#
_entry.id   AF-A0A2A5DCF8-F1
#
_cell.length_a   1.000
_cell.length_b   1.000
_cell.length_c   1.000
_cell.angle_alpha   90.00
_cell.angle_beta   90.00
_cell.angle_gamma   90.00
#
_symmetry.space_group_name_H-M   'P 1'
#
loop_
_entity.id
_entity.type
_entity.pdbx_description
1 polymer ?
#
loop_
_entity_poly.entity_id
_entity_poly.type
_entity_poly.pdbx_seq_one_letter_code
_entity_poly.pdbx_strand_id
1 'polypeptide(L)'
;MINQILPILSIPAGIGVILWLSSLSRFQAHIKKFDVDTFNHLGEPNMFSNNNATNLFKLINYLVKKEYQKSQNNLTRKKAGFLRVLFNFLAIVFLLCTILNIYLLFGPKPS
;
A
#
# COMPACT_ATOMS: atom_id res chain seq x y z
N MET A 1 -25.80 -11.99 12.63
CA MET A 1 -25.20 -11.87 11.28
C MET A 1 -24.01 -10.90 11.23
N ILE A 2 -24.11 -9.67 11.74
CA ILE A 2 -23.01 -8.68 11.58
C ILE A 2 -21.69 -9.11 12.27
N ASN A 3 -21.75 -9.78 13.44
CA ASN A 3 -20.57 -10.33 14.13
C ASN A 3 -19.83 -11.42 13.32
N GLN A 4 -20.47 -12.04 12.32
CA GLN A 4 -19.81 -12.98 11.40
C GLN A 4 -19.27 -12.29 10.15
N ILE A 5 -19.84 -11.15 9.74
CA ILE A 5 -19.39 -10.37 8.57
C ILE A 5 -18.06 -9.66 8.85
N LEU A 6 -17.86 -9.20 10.09
CA LEU A 6 -16.65 -8.49 10.50
C LEU A 6 -15.35 -9.29 10.31
N PRO A 7 -15.24 -10.56 10.75
CA PRO A 7 -14.06 -11.40 10.46
C PRO A 7 -13.92 -11.75 8.97
N ILE A 8 -15.04 -11.93 8.25
CA ILE A 8 -15.03 -12.23 6.81
C ILE A 8 -14.44 -11.08 5.99
N LEU A 9 -14.57 -9.83 6.44
CA LEU A 9 -13.98 -8.67 5.75
C LEU A 9 -12.56 -8.33 6.22
N SER A 10 -12.29 -8.49 7.52
CA SER A 10 -10.99 -8.13 8.11
C SER A 10 -9.87 -9.11 7.79
N ILE A 11 -10.15 -10.42 7.69
CA ILE A 11 -9.13 -11.42 7.34
C ILE A 11 -8.60 -11.22 5.90
N PRO A 12 -9.46 -11.11 4.86
CA PRO A 12 -9.00 -10.83 3.50
C PRO A 12 -8.32 -9.47 3.35
N ALA A 13 -8.79 -8.44 4.09
CA ALA A 13 -8.14 -7.14 4.10
C ALA A 13 -6.71 -7.22 4.69
N GLY A 14 -6.53 -7.95 5.79
CA GLY A 14 -5.21 -8.20 6.38
C GLY A 14 -4.27 -8.94 5.43
N ILE A 15 -4.75 -10.02 4.79
CA ILE A 15 -3.99 -10.74 3.76
C ILE A 15 -3.63 -9.80 2.60
N GLY A 16 -4.57 -8.97 2.16
CA GLY A 16 -4.37 -7.98 1.10
C GLY A 16 -3.27 -6.97 1.45
N VAL A 17 -3.23 -6.47 2.69
CA VAL A 17 -2.17 -5.57 3.18
C VAL A 17 -0.80 -6.28 3.16
N ILE A 18 -0.73 -7.53 3.60
CA ILE A 18 0.53 -8.31 3.57
C ILE A 18 1.00 -8.52 2.12
N LEU A 19 0.09 -8.89 1.22
CA LEU A 19 0.40 -9.06 -0.21
C LEU A 19 0.86 -7.75 -0.85
N TRP A 20 0.25 -6.63 -0.47
CA TRP A 20 0.64 -5.31 -0.96
C TRP A 20 2.03 -4.90 -0.45
N LEU A 21 2.33 -5.08 0.84
CA LEU A 21 3.65 -4.82 1.41
C LEU A 21 4.74 -5.70 0.78
N SER A 22 4.45 -6.98 0.56
CA SER A 22 5.35 -7.90 -0.16
C SER A 22 5.58 -7.46 -1.60
N SER A 23 4.52 -7.05 -2.30
CA SER A 23 4.61 -6.51 -3.66
C SER A 23 5.39 -5.19 -3.71
N LEU A 24 5.26 -4.34 -2.70
CA LEU A 24 6.00 -3.09 -2.55
C LEU A 24 7.50 -3.32 -2.38
N SER A 25 7.89 -4.29 -1.54
CA SER A 25 9.29 -4.68 -1.39
C SER A 25 9.87 -5.25 -2.69
N ARG A 26 9.13 -6.15 -3.38
CA ARG A 26 9.54 -6.67 -4.70
C ARG A 26 9.64 -5.57 -5.75
N PHE A 27 8.73 -4.59 -5.69
CA PHE A 27 8.79 -3.42 -6.56
C PHE A 27 10.05 -2.62 -6.28
N GLN A 28 10.37 -2.31 -5.03
CA GLN A 28 11.60 -1.63 -4.64
C GLN A 28 12.87 -2.32 -5.17
N ALA A 29 12.94 -3.66 -5.05
CA ALA A 29 14.04 -4.44 -5.62
C ALA A 29 14.08 -4.36 -7.16
N HIS A 30 12.92 -4.28 -7.82
CA HIS A 30 12.83 -4.10 -9.27
C HIS A 30 13.34 -2.73 -9.72
N ILE A 31 12.93 -1.63 -9.08
CA ILE A 31 13.42 -0.27 -9.40
C ILE A 31 14.92 -0.19 -9.17
N LYS A 32 15.43 -0.76 -8.06
CA LYS A 32 16.87 -0.84 -7.79
C LYS A 32 17.66 -1.49 -8.92
N LYS A 33 17.09 -2.49 -9.60
CA LYS A 33 17.78 -3.25 -10.65
C LYS A 33 17.60 -2.70 -12.06
N PHE A 34 16.46 -2.08 -12.36
CA PHE A 34 16.06 -1.74 -13.73
C PHE A 34 15.76 -0.25 -13.96
N ASP A 35 15.76 0.57 -12.91
CA ASP A 35 15.46 1.99 -12.97
C ASP A 35 16.20 2.69 -11.80
N VAL A 36 17.53 2.65 -11.89
CA VAL A 36 18.47 3.08 -10.84
C VAL A 36 18.31 4.58 -10.55
N ASP A 37 18.02 5.40 -11.56
CA ASP A 37 17.79 6.84 -11.40
C ASP A 37 16.60 7.12 -10.47
N THR A 38 15.49 6.39 -10.68
CA THR A 38 14.33 6.47 -9.80
C THR A 38 14.66 5.97 -8.40
N PHE A 39 15.42 4.88 -8.28
CA PHE A 39 15.84 4.35 -6.98
C PHE A 39 16.69 5.36 -6.20
N ASN A 40 17.65 6.01 -6.86
CA ASN A 40 18.53 7.01 -6.26
C ASN A 40 17.73 8.26 -5.84
N HIS A 41 16.74 8.68 -6.65
CA HIS A 41 15.83 9.78 -6.29
C HIS A 41 14.98 9.47 -5.05
N LEU A 42 14.55 8.22 -4.89
CA LEU A 42 13.81 7.74 -3.72
C LEU A 42 14.69 7.60 -2.47
N GLY A 43 16.01 7.73 -2.63
CA GLY A 43 17.01 7.65 -1.57
C GLY A 43 17.63 6.26 -1.48
N GLU A 44 18.96 6.20 -1.59
CA GLU A 44 19.71 4.98 -1.33
C GLU A 44 19.56 4.56 0.14
N PRO A 45 19.35 3.27 0.43
CA PRO A 45 19.54 2.75 1.78
C PRO A 45 21.04 2.79 2.12
N ASN A 46 21.46 3.75 2.94
CA ASN A 46 22.83 3.81 3.43
C ASN A 46 23.06 2.69 4.45
N MET A 47 24.22 2.01 4.40
CA MET A 47 24.57 0.92 5.33
C MET A 47 24.54 1.32 6.83
N PHE A 48 24.56 2.63 7.12
CA PHE A 48 24.49 3.19 8.48
C PHE A 48 23.15 3.86 8.81
N SER A 49 22.21 3.96 7.87
CA SER A 49 20.85 4.40 8.15
C SER A 49 19.93 3.18 8.15
N ASN A 50 19.59 2.71 9.35
CA ASN A 50 18.58 1.69 9.58
C ASN A 50 17.15 2.26 9.30
N ASN A 51 16.96 2.90 8.15
CA ASN A 51 15.80 3.73 7.77
C ASN A 51 14.91 3.03 6.73
N ASN A 52 14.68 1.73 6.94
CA ASN A 52 13.81 0.94 6.06
C ASN A 52 12.39 1.55 5.97
N ALA A 53 11.89 2.11 7.09
CA ALA A 53 10.60 2.78 7.15
C ALA A 53 10.57 4.10 6.35
N THR A 54 11.60 4.94 6.47
CA THR A 54 11.65 6.23 5.76
C THR A 54 11.70 6.05 4.24
N ASN A 55 12.46 5.07 3.77
CA ASN A 55 12.52 4.74 2.35
C ASN A 55 11.21 4.12 1.85
N LEU A 56 10.54 3.32 2.69
CA LEU A 56 9.20 2.82 2.40
C LEU A 56 8.19 3.97 2.27
N PHE A 57 8.22 4.95 3.17
CA PHE A 57 7.36 6.14 3.10
C PHE A 57 7.61 6.97 1.84
N LYS A 58 8.87 7.16 1.44
CA LYS A 58 9.21 7.83 0.18
C LYS A 58 8.66 7.08 -1.03
N LEU A 59 8.78 5.75 -1.03
CA LEU A 59 8.24 4.89 -2.09
C LEU A 59 6.71 4.94 -2.14
N ILE A 60 6.04 4.94 -0.99
CA ILE A 60 4.59 5.11 -0.90
C ILE A 60 4.19 6.49 -1.43
N ASN A 61 4.89 7.55 -1.00
CA ASN A 61 4.65 8.91 -1.45
C ASN A 61 4.84 9.05 -2.96
N TYR A 62 5.86 8.41 -3.54
CA TYR A 62 6.08 8.33 -4.99
C TYR A 62 4.90 7.66 -5.72
N LEU A 63 4.36 6.57 -5.18
CA LEU A 63 3.17 5.90 -5.71
C LEU A 63 1.92 6.79 -5.61
N VAL A 64 1.73 7.47 -4.48
CA VAL A 64 0.58 8.36 -4.22
C VAL A 64 0.64 9.63 -5.08
N LYS A 65 1.82 10.22 -5.28
CA LYS A 65 2.03 11.41 -6.12
C LYS A 65 2.06 11.14 -7.63
N LYS A 66 1.94 9.87 -8.05
CA LYS A 66 2.01 9.45 -9.47
C LYS A 66 3.36 9.78 -10.14
N GLU A 67 4.43 9.94 -9.37
CA GLU A 67 5.74 10.31 -9.92
C GLU A 67 6.26 9.24 -10.91
N TYR A 68 5.83 7.98 -10.75
CA TYR A 68 6.10 6.88 -11.68
C TYR A 68 5.60 7.05 -13.11
N GLN A 69 4.72 8.02 -13.38
CA GLN A 69 4.32 8.34 -14.74
C GLN A 69 5.46 8.96 -15.55
N LYS A 70 6.46 9.56 -14.87
CA LYS A 70 7.64 10.16 -15.47
C LYS A 70 8.75 9.14 -15.77
N SER A 71 8.66 7.92 -15.24
CA SER A 71 9.64 6.86 -15.54
C SER A 71 9.56 6.48 -17.02
N GLN A 72 10.73 6.42 -17.68
CA GLN A 72 10.84 5.98 -19.07
C GLN A 72 10.55 4.48 -19.21
N ASN A 73 10.67 3.70 -18.13
CA ASN A 73 10.47 2.27 -18.15
C ASN A 73 8.98 1.92 -18.05
N ASN A 74 8.40 1.46 -19.17
CA ASN A 74 6.98 1.11 -19.25
C ASN A 74 6.59 -0.02 -18.27
N LEU A 75 7.51 -0.94 -17.96
CA LEU A 75 7.27 -2.01 -17.00
C LEU A 75 7.19 -1.48 -15.56
N THR A 76 8.10 -0.56 -15.18
CA THR A 76 8.07 0.14 -13.90
C THR A 76 6.75 0.89 -13.73
N ARG A 77 6.33 1.63 -14.77
CA ARG A 77 5.08 2.39 -14.77
C ARG A 77 3.85 1.51 -14.58
N LYS A 78 3.77 0.36 -15.26
CA LYS A 78 2.66 -0.60 -15.09
C LYS A 78 2.62 -1.21 -13.69
N LYS A 79 3.77 -1.67 -13.17
CA LYS A 79 3.86 -2.27 -11.82
C LYS A 79 3.51 -1.26 -10.74
N ALA A 80 4.02 -0.03 -10.83
CA ALA A 80 3.68 1.05 -9.91
C ALA A 80 2.19 1.40 -9.96
N GLY A 81 1.61 1.46 -11.16
CA GLY A 81 0.18 1.69 -11.35
C GLY A 81 -0.68 0.61 -10.68
N PHE A 82 -0.34 -0.67 -10.88
CA PHE A 82 -1.01 -1.78 -10.21
C PHE A 82 -0.90 -1.67 -8.69
N LEU A 83 0.30 -1.40 -8.16
CA LEU A 83 0.53 -1.27 -6.73
C LEU A 83 -0.30 -0.14 -6.10
N ARG A 84 -0.45 0.98 -6.82
CA ARG A 84 -1.26 2.11 -6.40
C ARG A 84 -2.76 1.77 -6.40
N VAL A 85 -3.25 1.09 -7.44
CA VAL A 85 -4.65 0.67 -7.50
C VAL A 85 -4.97 -0.28 -6.34
N LEU A 86 -4.08 -1.24 -6.07
CA LEU A 86 -4.22 -2.16 -4.95
C LEU A 86 -4.18 -1.41 -3.60
N PHE A 87 -3.28 -0.44 -3.44
CA PHE A 87 -3.25 0.42 -2.24
C PHE A 87 -4.58 1.16 -2.01
N ASN A 88 -5.10 1.82 -3.05
CA ASN A 88 -6.37 2.55 -2.96
C ASN A 88 -7.54 1.62 -2.63
N PHE A 89 -7.58 0.43 -3.24
CA PHE A 89 -8.60 -0.58 -2.94
C PHE A 89 -8.55 -0.98 -1.46
N LEU A 90 -7.37 -1.30 -0.94
CA LEU A 90 -7.18 -1.67 0.47
C LEU A 90 -7.56 -0.52 1.41
N ALA A 91 -7.21 0.72 1.06
CA ALA A 91 -7.57 1.90 1.84
C ALA A 91 -9.10 2.08 1.92
N ILE A 92 -9.81 1.91 0.80
CA ILE A 92 -11.29 1.97 0.77
C ILE A 92 -11.91 0.87 1.64
N VAL A 93 -11.45 -0.37 1.49
CA VAL A 93 -11.94 -1.51 2.29
C VAL A 93 -11.71 -1.26 3.79
N PHE A 94 -10.55 -0.73 4.16
CA PHE A 94 -10.25 -0.36 5.54
C PHE A 94 -11.21 0.71 6.05
N LEU A 95 -11.43 1.78 5.27
CA LEU A 95 -12.32 2.88 5.63
C LEU A 95 -13.77 2.41 5.83
N LEU A 96 -14.25 1.51 4.95
CA LEU A 96 -15.56 0.87 5.09
C LEU A 96 -15.66 0.02 6.37
N CYS A 97 -14.62 -0.75 6.68
CA CYS A 97 -14.56 -1.53 7.92
C CYS A 97 -14.56 -0.63 9.15
N THR A 98 -13.86 0.51 9.13
CA THR A 98 -13.86 1.47 10.23
C THR A 98 -15.23 2.10 10.43
N ILE A 99 -15.88 2.55 9.36
CA ILE A 99 -17.24 3.12 9.41
C ILE A 99 -18.23 2.10 9.97
N LEU A 100 -18.17 0.84 9.50
CA LEU A 100 -19.02 -0.23 9.99
C LEU A 100 -18.80 -0.52 11.49
N ASN A 101 -17.54 -0.54 11.95
CA ASN A 101 -17.22 -0.70 13.36
C ASN A 101 -17.75 0.45 14.23
N ILE A 102 -17.59 1.70 13.78
CA ILE A 102 -18.14 2.88 14.48
C ILE A 102 -19.66 2.77 14.56
N TYR A 103 -20.33 2.41 13.47
CA TYR A 103 -21.78 2.21 13.45
C TYR A 103 -22.23 1.09 14.40
N LEU A 104 -21.45 0.02 14.56
CA LEU A 104 -21.77 -1.06 15.50
C LEU A 104 -21.57 -0.66 16.96
N LEU A 105 -20.57 0.16 17.25
CA LEU A 105 -20.26 0.61 18.60
C LEU A 105 -21.22 1.71 19.08
N PHE A 106 -21.61 2.62 18.20
CA PHE A 106 -22.35 3.84 18.56
C PHE A 106 -23.73 3.96 17.89
N GLY A 107 -24.10 3.02 17.03
CA GLY A 107 -25.40 3.02 16.35
C GLY A 107 -26.56 2.67 17.29
N PRO A 108 -27.79 3.04 16.90
CA PRO A 108 -28.97 2.68 17.66
C PRO A 108 -29.08 1.17 17.76
N LYS A 109 -29.12 0.64 19.00
CA LYS A 109 -29.36 -0.78 19.22
C LYS A 109 -30.82 -1.07 18.81
N PRO A 110 -31.06 -2.10 17.99
CA PRO A 110 -32.43 -2.51 17.70
C PRO A 110 -33.08 -2.92 19.03
N SER A 111 -34.18 -2.24 19.34
CA SER A 111 -35.09 -2.50 20.46
C SER A 111 -35.77 -3.85 20.32
#